data_AF-A0AAD6TQ38-F1
#
_entry.id   AF-A0AAD6TQ38-F1
#
_cell.length_a   1.000
_cell.length_b   1.000
_cell.length_c   1.000
_cell.angle_alpha   90.00
_cell.angle_beta   90.00
_cell.angle_gamma   90.00
#
_symmetry.space_group_name_H-M   'P 1'
#
loop_
_entity.id
_entity.type
_entity.pdbx_description
1 polymer ?
#
loop_
_entity_poly.entity_id
_entity_poly.type
_entity_poly.pdbx_seq_one_letter_code
_entity_poly.pdbx_strand_id
1 'polypeptide(L)'
;MYTKSQALLSGIEGRIKAAVSSYRRARVALLSLCGPGDWEQVYQVLHQNDIRGMNERTLNEEEQEEERRARALAGMPPAEHDLDEFGDPVEQNRRRILSWIWYTVAAGDTGADGLLHDDIRVEWTKARARADRWREELMFLEEEMRRVLMYCNWKAVWWSERKRARSGVSPELAEGLYAYAAEQEARERRWKEAWGRRWAPVRERARTALGNDLVDVEEALVVELDEEVQYGEEGEHDDLD
;
A
#
# COMPACT_ATOMS: atom_id res chain seq x y z
N MET A 1 6.08 -6.43 -27.73
CA MET A 1 7.06 -6.09 -26.69
C MET A 1 6.55 -6.60 -25.35
N TYR A 2 6.88 -7.83 -24.97
CA TYR A 2 6.52 -8.42 -23.68
C TYR A 2 7.32 -9.73 -23.54
N THR A 3 8.46 -9.74 -22.86
CA THR A 3 9.32 -10.95 -22.87
C THR A 3 10.18 -11.16 -21.63
N LYS A 4 10.77 -10.11 -21.04
CA LYS A 4 11.71 -10.30 -19.92
C LYS A 4 11.03 -10.62 -18.59
N SER A 5 9.97 -9.89 -18.23
CA SER A 5 9.22 -10.13 -16.99
C SER A 5 8.49 -11.48 -17.01
N GLN A 6 7.84 -11.82 -18.12
CA GLN A 6 7.17 -13.12 -18.28
C GLN A 6 8.15 -14.30 -18.24
N ALA A 7 9.34 -14.17 -18.85
CA ALA A 7 10.36 -15.20 -18.76
C ALA A 7 10.80 -15.42 -17.31
N LEU A 8 11.02 -14.34 -16.55
CA LEU A 8 11.37 -14.43 -15.13
C LEU A 8 10.25 -15.08 -14.30
N LEU A 9 8.98 -14.67 -14.51
CA LEU A 9 7.82 -15.26 -13.85
C LEU A 9 7.70 -16.76 -14.13
N SER A 10 7.80 -17.17 -15.40
CA SER A 10 7.74 -18.59 -15.78
C SER A 10 8.88 -19.41 -15.15
N GLY A 11 10.06 -18.82 -14.98
CA GLY A 11 11.18 -19.45 -14.30
C GLY A 11 10.97 -19.57 -12.78
N ILE A 12 10.29 -18.60 -12.16
CA ILE A 12 9.89 -18.67 -10.75
C ILE A 12 8.83 -19.76 -10.58
N GLU A 13 7.77 -19.76 -11.39
CA GLU A 13 6.72 -20.79 -11.36
C GLU A 13 7.28 -22.20 -11.55
N GLY A 14 8.25 -22.37 -12.46
CA GLY A 14 8.92 -23.64 -12.67
C GLY A 14 9.67 -24.12 -11.42
N ARG A 15 10.39 -23.22 -10.75
CA ARG A 15 11.09 -23.52 -9.48
C ARG A 15 10.11 -23.88 -8.36
N ILE A 16 9.00 -23.15 -8.24
CA ILE A 16 7.94 -23.44 -7.28
C ILE A 16 7.39 -24.84 -7.51
N LYS A 17 7.02 -25.18 -8.75
CA LYS A 17 6.52 -26.52 -9.10
C LYS A 17 7.54 -27.62 -8.76
N ALA A 18 8.81 -27.38 -9.05
CA ALA A 18 9.88 -28.32 -8.72
C ALA A 18 10.00 -28.52 -7.19
N ALA A 19 10.04 -27.45 -6.41
CA ALA A 19 10.11 -27.50 -4.95
C ALA A 19 8.89 -28.22 -4.34
N VAL A 20 7.68 -27.91 -4.80
CA VAL A 20 6.44 -28.56 -4.36
C VAL A 20 6.48 -30.06 -4.66
N SER A 21 6.91 -30.45 -5.85
CA SER A 21 7.02 -31.86 -6.22
C SER A 21 8.08 -32.60 -5.39
N SER A 22 9.20 -31.94 -5.07
CA SER A 22 10.26 -32.48 -4.24
C SER A 22 9.76 -32.72 -2.81
N TYR A 23 9.11 -31.71 -2.21
CA TYR A 23 8.52 -31.78 -0.88
C TYR A 23 7.51 -32.93 -0.76
N ARG A 24 6.54 -32.99 -1.70
CA ARG A 24 5.51 -34.05 -1.69
C ARG A 24 6.12 -35.44 -1.79
N ARG A 25 7.14 -35.64 -2.63
CA ARG A 25 7.84 -36.92 -2.75
C ARG A 25 8.62 -37.27 -1.48
N ALA A 26 9.36 -36.32 -0.93
CA ALA A 26 10.12 -36.51 0.30
C ALA A 26 9.19 -36.90 1.47
N ARG A 27 8.03 -36.24 1.60
CA ARG A 27 7.04 -36.56 2.63
C ARG A 27 6.46 -37.97 2.48
N VAL A 28 6.14 -38.41 1.27
CA VAL A 28 5.66 -39.78 1.01
C VAL A 28 6.73 -40.82 1.35
N ALA A 29 7.99 -40.56 0.99
CA ALA A 29 9.10 -41.44 1.34
C ALA A 29 9.29 -41.51 2.85
N LEU A 30 9.22 -40.37 3.54
CA LEU A 30 9.39 -40.29 5.00
C LEU A 30 8.26 -41.02 5.75
N LEU A 31 7.01 -40.89 5.26
CA LEU A 31 5.87 -41.67 5.74
C LEU A 31 6.07 -43.18 5.54
N SER A 32 6.67 -43.58 4.42
CA SER A 32 6.93 -44.99 4.09
C SER A 32 8.04 -45.61 4.95
N LEU A 33 9.02 -44.80 5.37
CA LEU A 33 10.18 -45.26 6.14
C LEU A 33 9.94 -45.22 7.66
N CYS A 34 9.36 -44.14 8.16
CA CYS A 34 9.22 -43.89 9.60
C CYS A 34 7.81 -44.18 10.14
N GLY A 35 6.80 -44.31 9.27
CA GLY A 35 5.40 -44.38 9.67
C GLY A 35 4.87 -43.05 10.24
N PRO A 36 3.60 -43.02 10.69
CA PRO A 36 3.01 -41.82 11.28
C PRO A 36 3.66 -41.51 12.64
N GLY A 37 3.99 -40.23 12.89
CA GLY A 37 4.63 -39.79 14.12
C GLY A 37 4.66 -38.26 14.27
N ASP A 38 5.33 -37.78 15.31
CA ASP A 38 5.36 -36.35 15.68
C ASP A 38 5.94 -35.44 14.59
N TRP A 39 6.73 -36.01 13.67
CA TRP A 39 7.28 -35.32 12.51
C TRP A 39 6.19 -34.79 11.56
N GLU A 40 4.97 -35.33 11.57
CA GLU A 40 3.84 -34.84 10.76
C GLU A 40 3.38 -33.43 11.18
N GLN A 41 3.65 -33.02 12.41
CA GLN A 41 3.32 -31.69 12.92
C GLN A 41 4.25 -30.63 12.31
N VAL A 42 5.51 -30.99 12.05
CA VAL A 42 6.53 -30.13 11.43
C VAL A 42 6.40 -30.16 9.90
N TYR A 43 6.23 -31.35 9.32
CA TYR A 43 6.10 -31.55 7.87
C TYR A 43 4.67 -31.90 7.47
N GLN A 44 3.81 -30.87 7.45
CA GLN A 44 2.39 -31.00 7.14
C GLN A 44 2.12 -31.33 5.66
N VAL A 45 0.90 -31.75 5.34
CA VAL A 45 0.48 -31.98 3.95
C VAL A 45 0.44 -30.64 3.21
N LEU A 46 1.21 -30.51 2.13
CA LEU A 46 1.27 -29.28 1.34
C LEU A 46 0.13 -29.21 0.32
N HIS A 47 -0.91 -28.46 0.66
CA HIS A 47 -2.04 -28.18 -0.22
C HIS A 47 -1.71 -27.06 -1.22
N GLN A 48 -2.48 -26.97 -2.32
CA GLN A 48 -2.29 -25.89 -3.29
C GLN A 48 -2.54 -24.51 -2.67
N ASN A 49 -3.43 -24.45 -1.68
CA ASN A 49 -3.75 -23.22 -0.96
C ASN A 49 -2.61 -22.73 -0.05
N ASP A 50 -1.63 -23.58 0.27
CA ASP A 50 -0.52 -23.22 1.15
C ASP A 50 0.61 -22.53 0.39
N ILE A 51 0.68 -22.68 -0.94
CA ILE A 51 1.73 -22.13 -1.80
C ILE A 51 1.37 -20.69 -2.15
N ARG A 52 1.71 -19.75 -1.26
CA ARG A 52 1.38 -18.32 -1.40
C ARG A 52 2.49 -17.44 -0.83
N GLY A 53 2.71 -16.28 -1.46
CA GLY A 53 3.62 -15.25 -0.93
C GLY A 53 3.06 -14.55 0.32
N MET A 54 3.94 -14.00 1.15
CA MET A 54 3.61 -13.35 2.45
C MET A 54 2.53 -12.26 2.35
N ASN A 55 2.44 -11.52 1.24
CA ASN A 55 1.56 -10.35 1.07
C ASN A 55 0.73 -10.35 -0.23
N GLU A 56 0.65 -11.48 -0.94
CA GLU A 56 0.01 -11.54 -2.26
C GLU A 56 -1.50 -11.22 -2.23
N ARG A 57 -2.17 -11.38 -1.08
CA ARG A 57 -3.63 -11.12 -0.96
C ARG A 57 -4.01 -9.74 -0.42
N THR A 58 -3.21 -9.09 0.42
CA THR A 58 -3.51 -7.70 0.87
C THR A 58 -3.48 -6.73 -0.31
N LEU A 59 -2.49 -6.89 -1.20
CA LEU A 59 -2.40 -6.13 -2.45
C LEU A 59 -3.55 -6.45 -3.41
N ASN A 60 -3.90 -7.73 -3.59
CA ASN A 60 -4.98 -8.13 -4.49
C ASN A 60 -6.37 -7.69 -3.95
N GLU A 61 -6.60 -7.71 -2.64
CA GLU A 61 -7.88 -7.29 -2.03
C GLU A 61 -8.05 -5.77 -2.06
N GLU A 62 -6.99 -5.01 -1.77
CA GLU A 62 -6.99 -3.54 -1.93
C GLU A 62 -7.23 -3.15 -3.39
N GLU A 63 -6.54 -3.80 -4.34
CA GLU A 63 -6.71 -3.57 -5.78
C GLU A 63 -8.12 -3.96 -6.25
N GLN A 64 -8.67 -5.09 -5.78
CA GLN A 64 -10.04 -5.53 -6.08
C GLN A 64 -11.10 -4.59 -5.48
N GLU A 65 -10.87 -4.07 -4.28
CA GLU A 65 -11.80 -3.14 -3.65
C GLU A 65 -11.73 -1.75 -4.30
N GLU A 66 -10.55 -1.29 -4.68
CA GLU A 66 -10.37 -0.11 -5.51
C GLU A 66 -11.04 -0.26 -6.88
N GLU A 67 -10.87 -1.40 -7.54
CA GLU A 67 -11.52 -1.69 -8.81
C GLU A 67 -13.05 -1.73 -8.65
N ARG A 68 -13.56 -2.35 -7.58
CA ARG A 68 -14.99 -2.36 -7.26
C ARG A 68 -15.52 -0.95 -7.04
N ARG A 69 -14.79 -0.12 -6.29
CA ARG A 69 -15.12 1.31 -6.07
C ARG A 69 -15.10 2.10 -7.38
N ALA A 70 -14.11 1.86 -8.23
CA ALA A 70 -13.99 2.51 -9.54
C ALA A 70 -15.13 2.11 -10.50
N ARG A 71 -15.50 0.82 -10.53
CA ARG A 71 -16.63 0.31 -11.33
C ARG A 71 -17.97 0.83 -10.82
N ALA A 72 -18.17 0.88 -9.50
CA ALA A 72 -19.36 1.48 -8.90
C ALA A 72 -19.48 2.97 -9.22
N LEU A 73 -18.36 3.70 -9.20
CA LEU A 73 -18.30 5.11 -9.61
C LEU A 73 -18.59 5.28 -11.12
N ALA A 74 -18.20 4.31 -11.94
CA ALA A 74 -18.45 4.27 -13.39
C ALA A 74 -19.84 3.72 -13.78
N GLY A 75 -20.65 3.26 -12.84
CA GLY A 75 -22.00 2.72 -13.10
C GLY A 75 -22.02 1.37 -13.82
N MET A 76 -20.92 0.60 -13.77
CA MET A 76 -20.85 -0.75 -14.35
C MET A 76 -21.33 -1.80 -13.34
N PRO A 77 -22.00 -2.88 -13.79
CA PRO A 77 -22.35 -3.99 -12.92
C PRO A 77 -21.10 -4.70 -12.36
N PRO A 78 -21.21 -5.42 -11.22
CA PRO A 78 -20.12 -6.22 -10.67
C PRO A 78 -19.59 -7.22 -11.71
N ALA A 79 -18.32 -7.61 -11.61
CA ALA A 79 -17.78 -8.63 -12.49
C ALA A 79 -18.53 -9.95 -12.24
N GLU A 80 -18.84 -10.74 -13.27
CA GLU A 80 -19.50 -12.05 -13.11
C GLU A 80 -18.72 -13.02 -12.19
N HIS A 81 -17.42 -12.77 -11.99
CA HIS A 81 -16.53 -13.53 -11.11
C HIS A 81 -16.74 -13.23 -9.60
N ASP A 82 -17.53 -12.20 -9.24
CA ASP A 82 -17.82 -11.84 -7.84
C ASP A 82 -18.91 -12.73 -7.19
N LEU A 83 -19.55 -13.63 -7.96
CA LEU A 83 -20.67 -14.44 -7.48
C LEU A 83 -20.26 -15.76 -6.81
N ASP A 84 -19.03 -16.25 -7.02
CA ASP A 84 -18.53 -17.52 -6.46
C ASP A 84 -17.71 -17.35 -5.16
N GLU A 85 -17.37 -16.12 -4.75
CA GLU A 85 -16.46 -15.87 -3.61
C GLU A 85 -17.18 -15.50 -2.29
N PHE A 86 -18.47 -15.82 -2.16
CA PHE A 86 -19.18 -15.76 -0.86
C PHE A 86 -19.03 -17.07 -0.09
N GLY A 87 -17.78 -17.43 0.22
CA GLY A 87 -17.49 -18.34 1.32
C GLY A 87 -17.78 -17.66 2.66
N ASP A 88 -18.28 -18.42 3.60
CA ASP A 88 -18.79 -18.05 4.90
C ASP A 88 -17.85 -17.12 5.72
N PRO A 89 -18.39 -16.19 6.53
CA PRO A 89 -17.63 -15.10 7.17
C PRO A 89 -16.50 -15.57 8.10
N VAL A 90 -16.57 -16.82 8.57
CA VAL A 90 -15.58 -17.40 9.49
C VAL A 90 -14.33 -17.87 8.73
N GLU A 91 -14.44 -18.17 7.44
CA GLU A 91 -13.27 -18.49 6.60
C GLU A 91 -12.48 -17.25 6.21
N GLN A 92 -13.12 -16.07 6.09
CA GLN A 92 -12.43 -14.83 5.77
C GLN A 92 -11.37 -14.45 6.81
N ASN A 93 -11.56 -14.81 8.08
CA ASN A 93 -10.60 -14.51 9.13
C ASN A 93 -9.44 -15.53 9.20
N ARG A 94 -9.66 -16.79 8.77
CA ARG A 94 -8.57 -17.76 8.54
C ARG A 94 -7.74 -17.42 7.29
N ARG A 95 -8.28 -16.65 6.35
CA ARG A 95 -7.62 -16.22 5.11
C ARG A 95 -6.61 -15.07 5.29
N ARG A 96 -6.52 -14.48 6.49
CA ARG A 96 -5.49 -13.51 6.91
C ARG A 96 -4.28 -14.16 7.60
N ILE A 97 -4.35 -15.46 7.86
CA ILE A 97 -3.29 -16.22 8.51
C ILE A 97 -2.27 -16.59 7.43
N LEU A 98 -0.99 -16.30 7.66
CA LEU A 98 0.08 -16.72 6.75
C LEU A 98 0.01 -18.24 6.57
N SER A 99 0.41 -18.74 5.40
CA SER A 99 0.52 -20.19 5.23
C SER A 99 1.48 -20.78 6.26
N TRP A 100 1.19 -21.98 6.74
CA TRP A 100 1.99 -22.65 7.78
C TRP A 100 3.46 -22.80 7.41
N ILE A 101 3.78 -22.79 6.10
CA ILE A 101 5.16 -22.78 5.57
C ILE A 101 5.99 -21.59 6.05
N TRP A 102 5.35 -20.50 6.48
CA TRP A 102 5.98 -19.31 7.05
C TRP A 102 6.15 -19.37 8.58
N TYR A 103 5.53 -20.35 9.26
CA TYR A 103 5.62 -20.52 10.72
C TYR A 103 6.59 -21.63 11.16
N THR A 104 6.86 -22.64 10.33
CA THR A 104 7.64 -23.84 10.71
C THR A 104 9.15 -23.64 10.81
N VAL A 105 9.65 -22.46 10.42
CA VAL A 105 11.07 -22.10 10.47
C VAL A 105 11.61 -21.96 11.90
N ALA A 106 10.73 -21.75 12.90
CA ALA A 106 11.13 -21.56 14.30
C ALA A 106 11.59 -22.85 15.02
N ALA A 107 11.40 -24.04 14.43
CA ALA A 107 11.70 -25.31 15.08
C ALA A 107 13.03 -25.93 14.59
N GLY A 108 14.15 -25.24 14.85
CA GLY A 108 15.46 -25.91 14.96
C GLY A 108 16.49 -25.69 13.85
N ASP A 109 16.27 -24.76 12.89
CA ASP A 109 17.30 -24.40 11.91
C ASP A 109 17.59 -22.89 11.96
N THR A 110 18.68 -22.52 12.63
CA THR A 110 19.09 -21.12 12.87
C THR A 110 19.33 -20.34 11.56
N GLY A 111 19.56 -21.03 10.44
CA GLY A 111 19.72 -20.40 9.12
C GLY A 111 18.41 -20.06 8.41
N ALA A 112 17.32 -20.76 8.72
CA ALA A 112 16.02 -20.51 8.10
C ALA A 112 15.33 -19.28 8.72
N ASP A 113 15.58 -18.99 10.01
CA ASP A 113 15.06 -17.83 10.74
C ASP A 113 15.49 -16.49 10.11
N GLY A 114 16.73 -16.43 9.60
CA GLY A 114 17.24 -15.27 8.86
C GLY A 114 16.48 -14.97 7.55
N LEU A 115 16.04 -16.00 6.82
CA LEU A 115 15.28 -15.82 5.57
C LEU A 115 13.85 -15.32 5.84
N LEU A 116 13.20 -15.83 6.89
CA LEU A 116 11.90 -15.34 7.33
C LEU A 116 11.98 -13.88 7.77
N HIS A 117 13.02 -13.53 8.53
CA HIS A 117 13.26 -12.15 8.97
C HIS A 117 13.50 -11.21 7.77
N ASP A 118 14.29 -11.64 6.78
CA ASP A 118 14.53 -10.86 5.56
C ASP A 118 13.25 -10.67 4.72
N ASP A 119 12.43 -11.71 4.57
CA ASP A 119 11.15 -11.60 3.84
C ASP A 119 10.17 -10.65 4.55
N ILE A 120 10.10 -10.69 5.88
CA ILE A 120 9.30 -9.72 6.67
C ILE A 120 9.83 -8.31 6.49
N ARG A 121 11.16 -8.10 6.51
CA ARG A 121 11.79 -6.78 6.29
C ARG A 121 11.50 -6.25 4.88
N VAL A 122 11.56 -7.11 3.86
CA VAL A 122 11.18 -6.75 2.49
C VAL A 122 9.72 -6.33 2.43
N GLU A 123 8.82 -7.04 3.11
CA GLU A 123 7.42 -6.66 3.13
C GLU A 123 7.13 -5.38 3.93
N TRP A 124 7.82 -5.18 5.06
CA TRP A 124 7.74 -3.95 5.83
C TRP A 124 8.26 -2.75 5.02
N THR A 125 9.41 -2.87 4.37
CA THR A 125 9.96 -1.79 3.52
C THR A 125 9.04 -1.45 2.35
N LYS A 126 8.39 -2.44 1.73
CA LYS A 126 7.35 -2.19 0.70
C LYS A 126 6.12 -1.49 1.26
N ALA A 127 5.63 -1.90 2.42
CA ALA A 127 4.47 -1.28 3.07
C ALA A 127 4.79 0.17 3.50
N ARG A 128 5.98 0.39 4.05
CA ARG A 128 6.51 1.70 4.39
C ARG A 128 6.62 2.60 3.18
N ALA A 129 7.23 2.14 2.09
CA ALA A 129 7.33 2.90 0.84
C ALA A 129 5.96 3.26 0.24
N ARG A 130 4.95 2.39 0.41
CA ARG A 130 3.55 2.70 0.03
C ARG A 130 2.95 3.79 0.94
N ALA A 131 3.15 3.69 2.24
CA ALA A 131 2.70 4.69 3.20
C ALA A 131 3.34 6.07 2.94
N ASP A 132 4.66 6.10 2.69
CA ASP A 132 5.39 7.33 2.35
C ASP A 132 4.86 7.95 1.05
N ARG A 133 4.65 7.13 0.00
CA ARG A 133 4.05 7.60 -1.25
C ARG A 133 2.64 8.16 -1.05
N TRP A 134 1.79 7.46 -0.30
CA TRP A 134 0.43 7.95 0.01
C TRP A 134 0.47 9.27 0.77
N ARG A 135 1.46 9.46 1.66
CA ARG A 135 1.69 10.73 2.35
C ARG A 135 2.01 11.85 1.35
N GLU A 136 2.94 11.61 0.41
CA GLU A 136 3.25 12.56 -0.67
C GLU A 136 2.03 12.90 -1.52
N GLU A 137 1.24 11.89 -1.91
CA GLU A 137 0.01 12.09 -2.67
C GLU A 137 -1.01 12.94 -1.93
N LEU A 138 -1.18 12.74 -0.61
CA LEU A 138 -2.04 13.60 0.21
C LEU A 138 -1.53 15.04 0.30
N MET A 139 -0.21 15.25 0.39
CA MET A 139 0.39 16.58 0.35
C MET A 139 0.13 17.27 -0.99
N PHE A 140 0.32 16.56 -2.11
CA PHE A 140 0.03 17.10 -3.44
C PHE A 140 -1.44 17.42 -3.61
N LEU A 141 -2.35 16.53 -3.20
CA LEU A 141 -3.78 16.74 -3.31
C LEU A 141 -4.25 17.98 -2.54
N GLU A 142 -3.75 18.17 -1.30
CA GLU A 142 -4.07 19.35 -0.48
C GLU A 142 -3.60 20.63 -1.19
N GLU A 143 -2.37 20.62 -1.68
CA GLU A 143 -1.73 21.76 -2.35
C GLU A 143 -2.40 22.08 -3.69
N GLU A 144 -2.79 21.07 -4.48
CA GLU A 144 -3.54 21.26 -5.72
C GLU A 144 -4.89 21.91 -5.46
N MET A 145 -5.65 21.41 -4.47
CA MET A 145 -6.92 22.02 -4.08
C MET A 145 -6.71 23.48 -3.64
N ARG A 146 -5.68 23.76 -2.84
CA ARG A 146 -5.34 25.12 -2.41
C ARG A 146 -5.00 26.03 -3.60
N ARG A 147 -4.17 25.55 -4.54
CA ARG A 147 -3.78 26.29 -5.75
C ARG A 147 -4.95 26.61 -6.64
N VAL A 148 -5.88 25.68 -6.82
CA VAL A 148 -7.08 25.92 -7.64
C VAL A 148 -7.95 27.02 -7.02
N LEU A 149 -8.16 27.01 -5.70
CA LEU A 149 -8.90 28.08 -5.02
C LEU A 149 -8.19 29.44 -5.12
N MET A 150 -6.85 29.44 -5.03
CA MET A 150 -6.04 30.65 -5.19
C MET A 150 -6.12 31.18 -6.63
N TYR A 151 -6.09 30.28 -7.61
CA TYR A 151 -6.21 30.63 -9.03
C TYR A 151 -7.54 31.29 -9.33
N CYS A 152 -8.68 30.73 -8.88
CA CYS A 152 -9.98 31.37 -9.05
C CYS A 152 -10.03 32.76 -8.42
N ASN A 153 -9.42 32.93 -7.23
CA ASN A 153 -9.33 34.23 -6.58
C ASN A 153 -8.52 35.24 -7.42
N TRP A 154 -7.34 34.83 -7.88
CA TRP A 154 -6.49 35.64 -8.75
C TRP A 154 -7.19 35.99 -10.07
N LYS A 155 -7.85 35.02 -10.72
CA LYS A 155 -8.61 35.24 -11.95
C LYS A 155 -9.78 36.20 -11.76
N ALA A 156 -10.48 36.13 -10.63
CA ALA A 156 -11.55 37.07 -10.31
C ALA A 156 -11.01 38.51 -10.22
N VAL A 157 -9.88 38.72 -9.52
CA VAL A 157 -9.23 40.04 -9.45
C VAL A 157 -8.78 40.51 -10.83
N TRP A 158 -8.16 39.63 -11.61
CA TRP A 158 -7.72 39.92 -12.98
C TRP A 158 -8.88 40.34 -13.91
N TRP A 159 -10.07 39.75 -13.75
CA TRP A 159 -11.27 40.17 -14.46
C TRP A 159 -11.78 41.53 -13.97
N SER A 160 -11.72 41.80 -12.67
CA SER A 160 -12.10 43.10 -12.09
C SER A 160 -11.24 44.24 -12.67
N GLU A 161 -9.93 44.05 -12.76
CA GLU A 161 -8.99 45.02 -13.35
C GLU A 161 -9.31 45.28 -14.84
N ARG A 162 -9.81 44.27 -15.55
CA ARG A 162 -10.15 44.36 -16.98
C ARG A 162 -11.41 45.15 -17.29
N LYS A 163 -12.28 45.39 -16.32
CA LYS A 163 -13.53 46.16 -16.50
C LYS A 163 -13.33 47.54 -17.13
N ARG A 164 -12.15 48.16 -16.95
CA ARG A 164 -11.81 49.49 -17.47
C ARG A 164 -10.50 49.53 -18.26
N ALA A 165 -9.95 48.38 -18.62
CA ALA A 165 -8.63 48.30 -19.25
C ALA A 165 -8.59 48.85 -20.67
N ARG A 166 -9.73 48.87 -21.39
CA ARG A 166 -9.82 49.39 -22.76
C ARG A 166 -10.49 50.77 -22.76
N SER A 167 -9.74 51.79 -23.15
CA SER A 167 -10.22 53.17 -23.33
C SER A 167 -10.45 53.48 -24.82
N GLY A 168 -11.14 54.60 -25.09
CA GLY A 168 -11.37 55.09 -26.47
C GLY A 168 -12.41 54.30 -27.27
N VAL A 169 -13.30 53.56 -26.60
CA VAL A 169 -14.40 52.80 -27.22
C VAL A 169 -15.75 53.52 -27.06
N SER A 170 -16.74 53.14 -27.86
CA SER A 170 -18.11 53.66 -27.72
C SER A 170 -18.68 53.32 -26.34
N PRO A 171 -19.61 54.13 -25.80
CA PRO A 171 -20.18 53.89 -24.48
C PRO A 171 -20.91 52.55 -24.38
N GLU A 172 -21.59 52.11 -25.45
CA GLU A 172 -22.28 50.82 -25.51
C GLU A 172 -21.29 49.65 -25.42
N LEU A 173 -20.15 49.77 -26.12
CA LEU A 173 -19.09 48.76 -26.04
C LEU A 173 -18.40 48.77 -24.68
N ALA A 174 -18.21 49.94 -24.07
CA ALA A 174 -17.66 50.06 -22.72
C ALA A 174 -18.55 49.35 -21.69
N GLU A 175 -19.87 49.56 -21.78
CA GLU A 175 -20.86 48.88 -20.93
C GLU A 175 -20.82 47.36 -21.13
N GLY A 176 -20.80 46.88 -22.38
CA GLY A 176 -20.72 45.45 -22.68
C GLY A 176 -19.45 44.79 -22.16
N LEU A 177 -18.29 45.45 -22.31
CA LEU A 177 -17.02 44.97 -21.77
C LEU A 177 -17.02 44.92 -20.24
N TYR A 178 -17.61 45.93 -19.59
CA TYR A 178 -17.77 45.96 -18.15
C TYR A 178 -18.66 44.81 -17.67
N ALA A 179 -19.83 44.64 -18.28
CA ALA A 179 -20.79 43.60 -17.93
C ALA A 179 -20.18 42.20 -18.09
N TYR A 180 -19.49 41.94 -19.21
CA TYR A 180 -18.82 40.66 -19.45
C TYR A 180 -17.73 40.38 -18.42
N ALA A 181 -16.84 41.36 -18.16
CA ALA A 181 -15.79 41.21 -17.16
C ALA A 181 -16.37 41.00 -15.74
N ALA A 182 -17.45 41.69 -15.39
CA ALA A 182 -18.16 41.49 -14.13
C ALA A 182 -18.78 40.09 -14.01
N GLU A 183 -19.36 39.56 -15.09
CA GLU A 183 -19.89 38.20 -15.13
C GLU A 183 -18.78 37.15 -14.93
N GLN A 184 -17.64 37.32 -15.62
CA GLN A 184 -16.50 36.41 -15.48
C GLN A 184 -15.90 36.45 -14.07
N GLU A 185 -15.75 37.64 -13.48
CA GLU A 185 -15.34 37.78 -12.07
C GLU A 185 -16.29 37.01 -11.14
N ALA A 186 -17.60 37.22 -11.29
CA ALA A 186 -18.61 36.56 -10.47
C ALA A 186 -18.56 35.03 -10.62
N ARG A 187 -18.33 34.53 -11.84
CA ARG A 187 -18.19 33.11 -12.14
C ARG A 187 -16.99 32.49 -11.41
N GLU A 188 -15.82 33.12 -11.46
CA GLU A 188 -14.62 32.66 -10.78
C GLU A 188 -14.80 32.63 -9.26
N ARG A 189 -15.45 33.66 -8.69
CA ARG A 189 -15.80 33.69 -7.26
C ARG A 189 -16.75 32.54 -6.89
N ARG A 190 -17.77 32.29 -7.71
CA ARG A 190 -18.71 31.19 -7.50
C ARG A 190 -18.02 29.83 -7.54
N TRP A 191 -17.08 29.61 -8.47
CA TRP A 191 -16.31 28.36 -8.52
C TRP A 191 -15.43 28.18 -7.29
N LYS A 192 -14.72 29.23 -6.86
CA LYS A 192 -13.95 29.22 -5.60
C LYS A 192 -14.82 28.80 -4.41
N GLU A 193 -16.01 29.37 -4.27
CA GLU A 193 -16.93 29.04 -3.18
C GLU A 193 -17.49 27.62 -3.28
N ALA A 194 -17.87 27.18 -4.49
CA ALA A 194 -18.40 25.84 -4.72
C ALA A 194 -17.35 24.75 -4.43
N TRP A 195 -16.14 24.90 -4.99
CA TRP A 195 -15.03 23.99 -4.74
C TRP A 195 -14.54 24.07 -3.31
N GLY A 196 -14.44 25.27 -2.73
CA GLY A 196 -14.07 25.46 -1.33
C GLY A 196 -14.99 24.69 -0.38
N ARG A 197 -16.31 24.76 -0.60
CA ARG A 197 -17.28 23.98 0.18
C ARG A 197 -17.13 22.47 -0.03
N ARG A 198 -16.99 22.02 -1.28
CA ARG A 198 -16.88 20.59 -1.60
C ARG A 198 -15.58 19.97 -1.06
N TRP A 199 -14.49 20.74 -1.08
CA TRP A 199 -13.16 20.27 -0.68
C TRP A 199 -12.86 20.49 0.80
N ALA A 200 -13.59 21.34 1.52
CA ALA A 200 -13.40 21.54 2.97
C ALA A 200 -13.26 20.23 3.78
N PRO A 201 -14.20 19.26 3.69
CA PRO A 201 -14.07 18.01 4.46
C PRO A 201 -12.90 17.13 4.00
N VAL A 202 -12.55 17.17 2.71
CA VAL A 202 -11.41 16.40 2.17
C VAL A 202 -10.09 16.98 2.66
N ARG A 203 -9.94 18.30 2.60
CA ARG A 203 -8.74 19.02 3.08
C ARG A 203 -8.60 18.94 4.59
N GLU A 204 -9.69 18.86 5.34
CA GLU A 204 -9.64 18.59 6.78
C GLU A 204 -9.10 17.19 7.06
N ARG A 205 -9.69 16.15 6.44
CA ARG A 205 -9.18 14.78 6.58
C ARG A 205 -7.74 14.62 6.14
N ALA A 206 -7.35 15.22 5.01
CA ALA A 206 -5.98 15.18 4.53
C ALA A 206 -5.01 15.84 5.53
N ARG A 207 -5.36 17.00 6.09
CA ARG A 207 -4.53 17.66 7.12
C ARG A 207 -4.46 16.86 8.41
N THR A 208 -5.55 16.22 8.84
CA THR A 208 -5.54 15.31 10.00
C THR A 208 -4.68 14.09 9.73
N ALA A 209 -4.76 13.48 8.54
CA ALA A 209 -3.94 12.33 8.17
C ALA A 209 -2.44 12.70 8.05
N LEU A 210 -2.13 13.91 7.60
CA LEU A 210 -0.76 14.41 7.52
C LEU A 210 -0.18 14.87 8.88
N GLY A 211 -1.05 15.29 9.82
CA GLY A 211 -0.67 15.77 11.15
C GLY A 211 -0.71 14.70 12.25
N ASN A 212 -1.47 13.62 12.05
CA ASN A 212 -1.26 12.38 12.77
C ASN A 212 0.01 11.75 12.18
N ASP A 213 1.16 12.17 12.67
CA ASP A 213 2.36 11.36 12.47
C ASP A 213 2.03 9.97 13.01
N LEU A 214 1.98 8.99 12.10
CA LEU A 214 2.29 7.61 12.46
C LEU A 214 3.70 7.71 13.03
N VAL A 215 3.75 7.82 14.36
CA VAL A 215 4.93 7.99 15.20
C VAL A 215 6.12 7.33 14.53
N ASP A 216 7.21 8.09 14.43
CA ASP A 216 8.56 7.65 14.14
C ASP A 216 8.83 6.25 14.72
N VAL A 217 8.48 5.20 13.97
CA VAL A 217 8.86 3.83 14.30
C VAL A 217 10.39 3.69 14.15
N GLU A 218 11.04 4.67 13.52
CA GLU A 218 12.49 4.81 13.48
C GLU A 218 13.10 4.95 14.87
N GLU A 219 12.48 5.67 15.81
CA GLU A 219 13.04 5.83 17.16
C GLU A 219 12.86 4.55 18.01
N ALA A 220 11.82 3.76 17.73
CA ALA A 220 11.57 2.49 18.43
C ALA A 220 12.50 1.34 17.96
N LEU A 221 12.85 1.30 16.66
CA LEU A 221 13.70 0.23 16.09
C LEU A 221 15.21 0.48 16.24
N VAL A 222 15.63 1.74 16.32
CA VAL A 222 17.05 2.07 16.59
C VAL A 222 17.44 1.67 18.02
N VAL A 223 16.50 1.67 18.96
CA VAL A 223 16.74 1.25 20.35
C VAL A 223 16.99 -0.26 20.50
N GLU A 224 16.46 -1.11 19.60
CA GLU A 224 16.63 -2.58 19.69
C GLU A 224 17.93 -3.10 19.04
N LEU A 225 18.67 -2.27 18.31
CA LEU A 225 19.91 -2.69 17.63
C LEU A 225 21.20 -2.38 18.41
N ASP A 226 21.12 -1.63 19.52
CA ASP A 226 22.27 -1.24 20.35
C ASP A 226 22.46 -2.13 21.60
N GLU A 227 21.66 -3.19 21.81
CA GLU A 227 21.99 -4.23 22.81
C GLU A 227 23.08 -5.17 22.25
N GLU A 228 24.29 -4.64 22.07
CA GLU A 228 25.49 -5.44 21.83
C GLU A 228 25.77 -6.32 23.06
N VAL A 229 25.60 -7.62 22.83
CA VAL A 229 26.12 -8.79 23.53
C VAL A 229 27.41 -8.49 24.32
N GLN A 230 27.29 -8.38 25.64
CA GLN A 230 28.42 -8.40 26.55
C GLN A 230 28.94 -9.85 26.65
N TYR A 231 30.01 -10.17 25.92
CA TYR A 231 30.73 -11.43 26.08
C TYR A 231 31.29 -11.52 27.50
N GLY A 232 30.83 -12.52 28.25
CA GLY A 232 31.39 -12.86 29.56
C GLY A 232 32.82 -13.36 29.38
N GLU A 233 33.78 -12.67 30.00
CA GLU A 233 35.13 -13.17 30.20
C GLU A 233 35.06 -14.32 31.21
N GLU A 234 35.08 -15.56 30.73
CA GLU A 234 35.36 -16.75 31.55
C GLU A 234 36.81 -16.71 32.01
N GLY A 235 37.01 -16.90 33.32
CA GLY A 235 38.27 -16.73 33.99
C GLY A 235 39.32 -17.80 33.66
N GLU A 236 40.54 -17.34 33.43
CA GLU A 236 41.75 -18.15 33.54
C GLU A 236 42.16 -18.21 35.02
N HIS A 237 41.86 -19.34 35.66
CA HIS A 237 42.44 -19.73 36.94
C HIS A 237 43.75 -20.46 36.62
N ASP A 238 44.87 -19.74 36.70
CA ASP A 238 46.20 -20.31 36.52
C ASP A 238 46.80 -20.59 37.91
N ASP A 239 46.81 -21.86 38.30
CA ASP A 239 47.51 -22.38 39.47
C ASP A 239 48.96 -22.70 39.08
N LEU A 240 49.95 -21.89 39.47
CA LEU A 240 51.37 -22.29 39.62
C LEU A 240 52.14 -21.33 40.55
N ASP A 241 52.18 -21.64 41.85
CA ASP A 241 53.38 -22.04 42.64
C ASP A 241 53.07 -22.11 44.16
#